data_AF-A0A293M4Q1-F1
#
_entry.id   AF-A0A293M4Q1-F1
#
_cell.length_a   1.000
_cell.length_b   1.000
_cell.length_c   1.000
_cell.angle_alpha   90.00
_cell.angle_beta   90.00
_cell.angle_gamma   90.00
#
_symmetry.space_group_name_H-M   'P 1'
#
loop_
_entity.id
_entity.type
_entity.pdbx_description
1 polymer ?
#
loop_
_entity_poly.entity_id
_entity_poly.type
_entity_poly.pdbx_seq_one_letter_code
_entity_poly.pdbx_strand_id
1 'polypeptide(L)'
;MAEPQNRSPPDEHRNGENRSSHDLLLYGDYLQLDKLLDCQSLVTKQRCKEEVHDEHLFIVTHQAYELWFKQIIFELDSVRPLLDTSEVNESNMFVLTSRMNRVVLILKLLQEQVEILESMTPLDFMEFRGYLAPASGFQSLQFRLIENKLGVKNEHRVNFGKQHYQKIFQDPGAIRKLQEAEKEPSLLQLIERWLERTPGLQEPEFDFWNKYQAVVKRMLDKMEADATRESDSAVLGSVLKKRETFDTLFDVNKHNALVARGERRLSHQAMKGAMMICLYRDYPRFHQAYYLLTLLMDIDSLVTKWRYNHVLMVQRMIGSQQIGTGGSSGYQYLRSTLSDRYKVFLDLFNLSTFLIPRSCIPKLCPQMNRKLSIQEEWAPSGDDIVDPDFPGKFL
;
A
#
# COMPACT_ATOMS: atom_id res chain seq x y z
N MET A 1 57.23 15.13 70.73
CA MET A 1 58.16 15.45 69.61
C MET A 1 57.49 14.91 68.36
N ALA A 2 56.66 15.72 67.71
CA ALA A 2 57.00 16.64 66.62
C ALA A 2 57.07 15.92 65.25
N GLU A 3 56.11 16.24 64.38
CA GLU A 3 56.23 16.06 62.91
C GLU A 3 57.46 16.82 62.38
N PRO A 4 57.90 16.51 61.14
CA PRO A 4 57.50 17.40 60.06
C PRO A 4 57.11 16.71 58.74
N GLN A 5 56.16 17.35 58.06
CA GLN A 5 55.86 17.22 56.63
C GLN A 5 57.08 17.60 55.77
N ASN A 6 57.26 16.96 54.61
CA ASN A 6 57.64 17.71 53.40
C ASN A 6 57.21 17.03 52.10
N ARG A 7 56.71 17.88 51.20
CA ARG A 7 56.05 17.60 49.92
C ARG A 7 57.07 17.35 48.80
N SER A 8 56.64 16.68 47.75
CA SER A 8 57.22 16.79 46.39
C SER A 8 56.08 16.88 45.36
N PRO A 9 56.26 17.62 44.25
CA PRO A 9 55.18 18.32 43.53
C PRO A 9 54.49 17.46 42.45
N PRO A 10 53.35 17.91 41.90
CA PRO A 10 52.66 17.22 40.81
C PRO A 10 53.35 17.50 39.47
N ASP A 11 53.68 16.45 38.72
CA ASP A 11 54.09 16.59 37.32
C ASP A 11 52.84 16.87 36.47
N GLU A 12 52.62 18.16 36.21
CA GLU A 12 51.77 18.64 35.13
C GLU A 12 52.47 18.47 33.77
N HIS A 13 51.64 18.14 32.78
CA HIS A 13 51.88 18.17 31.34
C HIS A 13 52.66 17.03 30.71
N ARG A 14 51.90 16.07 30.18
CA ARG A 14 51.75 15.97 28.72
C ARG A 14 50.29 15.74 28.35
N ASN A 15 49.65 16.83 27.92
CA ASN A 15 48.46 16.82 27.08
C ASN A 15 48.77 15.99 25.82
N GLY A 16 48.54 14.68 25.91
CA GLY A 16 48.11 13.91 24.75
C GLY A 16 46.65 14.23 24.59
N GLU A 17 46.34 15.12 23.65
CA GLU A 17 44.99 15.45 23.22
C GLU A 17 44.17 14.16 23.14
N ASN A 18 43.28 14.00 24.12
CA ASN A 18 42.25 12.99 24.12
C ASN A 18 41.34 13.40 22.97
N ARG A 19 41.69 12.97 21.75
CA ARG A 19 40.83 13.07 20.58
C ARG A 19 39.49 12.53 21.03
N SER A 20 38.54 13.44 21.16
CA SER A 20 37.13 13.23 21.46
C SER A 20 36.76 11.77 21.37
N SER A 21 36.42 11.16 22.51
CA SER A 21 35.53 10.01 22.50
C SER A 21 34.34 10.42 21.64
N HIS A 22 34.35 10.02 20.37
CA HIS A 22 33.15 10.08 19.54
C HIS A 22 32.06 9.47 20.41
N ASP A 23 30.97 10.20 20.66
CA ASP A 23 29.78 9.68 21.31
C ASP A 23 29.46 8.33 20.67
N LEU A 24 29.86 7.25 21.33
CA LEU A 24 29.65 5.90 20.83
C LEU A 24 28.17 5.66 20.98
N LEU A 25 27.43 5.84 19.90
CA LEU A 25 25.98 5.65 19.86
C LEU A 25 25.66 4.21 20.29
N LEU A 26 25.17 4.05 21.52
CA LEU A 26 24.82 2.75 22.08
C LEU A 26 23.48 2.26 21.50
N TYR A 27 23.31 0.95 21.41
CA TYR A 27 22.10 0.32 20.86
C TYR A 27 20.82 0.78 21.58
N GLY A 28 20.87 0.84 22.92
CA GLY A 28 19.73 1.27 23.74
C GLY A 28 19.33 2.72 23.48
N ASP A 29 20.31 3.61 23.32
CA ASP A 29 20.11 5.03 23.06
C ASP A 29 19.59 5.27 21.64
N TYR A 30 20.15 4.55 20.65
CA TYR A 30 19.72 4.65 19.26
C TYR A 30 18.25 4.27 19.06
N LEU A 31 17.83 3.16 19.68
CA LEU A 31 16.45 2.67 19.57
C LEU A 31 15.49 3.26 20.61
N GLN A 32 15.99 4.07 21.55
CA GLN A 32 15.23 4.61 22.67
C GLN A 32 14.48 3.51 23.44
N LEU A 33 15.20 2.45 23.80
CA LEU A 33 14.62 1.28 24.46
C LEU A 33 14.05 1.60 25.85
N ASP A 34 14.57 2.64 26.50
CA ASP A 34 14.01 3.20 27.74
C ASP A 34 12.55 3.62 27.56
N LYS A 35 12.20 4.26 26.43
CA LYS A 35 10.82 4.64 26.14
C LYS A 35 10.01 3.48 25.58
N LEU A 36 10.61 2.70 24.69
CA LEU A 36 9.90 1.63 23.99
C LEU A 36 9.52 0.49 24.93
N LEU A 37 10.39 0.12 25.86
CA LEU A 37 10.21 -1.01 26.78
C LEU A 37 9.61 -0.60 28.14
N ASP A 38 9.27 0.69 28.32
CA ASP A 38 8.58 1.20 29.53
C ASP A 38 7.14 1.68 29.23
N CYS A 39 6.64 1.44 28.01
CA CYS A 39 5.29 1.84 27.61
C CYS A 39 4.22 0.73 27.75
N GLN A 40 4.56 -0.40 28.37
CA GLN A 40 3.67 -1.57 28.57
C GLN A 40 2.92 -1.49 29.91
N SER A 41 1.96 -0.59 30.00
CA SER A 41 1.20 -0.39 31.24
C SER A 41 -0.15 -1.12 31.24
N LEU A 42 -0.28 -2.15 32.08
CA LEU A 42 -1.52 -2.93 32.26
C LEU A 42 -2.58 -2.11 33.03
N VAL A 43 -3.77 -1.96 32.43
CA VAL A 43 -4.90 -1.24 33.03
C VAL A 43 -5.47 -2.00 34.22
N THR A 44 -5.48 -3.34 34.19
CA THR A 44 -5.92 -4.17 35.32
C THR A 44 -5.07 -3.92 36.57
N LYS A 45 -3.74 -3.92 36.40
CA LYS A 45 -2.78 -3.63 37.47
C LYS A 45 -2.96 -2.23 38.05
N GLN A 46 -3.21 -1.23 37.20
CA GLN A 46 -3.43 0.15 37.64
C GLN A 46 -4.77 0.35 38.37
N ARG A 47 -5.86 -0.22 37.85
CA ARG A 47 -7.22 0.08 38.33
C ARG A 47 -7.68 -0.85 39.44
N CYS A 48 -7.31 -2.13 39.37
CA CYS A 48 -7.85 -3.18 40.24
C CYS A 48 -6.80 -3.85 41.11
N LYS A 49 -5.50 -3.53 40.95
CA LYS A 49 -4.37 -4.18 41.64
C LYS A 49 -4.26 -5.69 41.39
N GLU A 50 -5.00 -6.20 40.42
CA GLU A 50 -4.90 -7.56 39.92
C GLU A 50 -4.23 -7.51 38.55
N GLU A 51 -3.32 -8.45 38.30
CA GLU A 51 -2.57 -8.51 37.05
C GLU A 51 -3.16 -9.64 36.20
N VAL A 52 -3.78 -9.28 35.07
CA VAL A 52 -4.19 -10.26 34.06
C VAL A 52 -3.05 -10.45 33.07
N HIS A 53 -2.44 -11.64 33.09
CA HIS A 53 -1.22 -11.96 32.35
C HIS A 53 -1.33 -11.62 30.84
N ASP A 54 -2.41 -12.05 30.20
CA ASP A 54 -2.58 -11.90 28.75
C ASP A 54 -2.89 -10.46 28.30
N GLU A 55 -3.17 -9.53 29.24
CA GLU A 55 -3.26 -8.10 28.93
C GLU A 55 -1.91 -7.58 28.39
N HIS A 56 -0.78 -8.11 28.90
CA HIS A 56 0.54 -7.74 28.39
C HIS A 56 0.72 -8.15 26.92
N LEU A 57 0.30 -9.36 26.55
CA LEU A 57 0.31 -9.84 25.15
C LEU A 57 -0.56 -8.95 24.26
N PHE A 58 -1.75 -8.58 24.74
CA PHE A 58 -2.65 -7.67 24.04
C PHE A 58 -1.97 -6.32 23.75
N ILE A 59 -1.33 -5.71 24.75
CA ILE A 59 -0.63 -4.43 24.61
C ILE A 59 0.53 -4.54 23.61
N VAL A 60 1.44 -5.49 23.80
CA VAL A 60 2.65 -5.65 22.95
C VAL A 60 2.26 -5.92 21.50
N THR A 61 1.23 -6.73 21.28
CA THR A 61 0.72 -7.00 19.92
C THR A 61 0.27 -5.70 19.23
N HIS A 62 -0.54 -4.88 19.90
CA HIS A 62 -1.03 -3.63 19.32
C HIS A 62 0.09 -2.59 19.14
N GLN A 63 1.05 -2.52 20.05
CA GLN A 63 2.23 -1.66 19.91
C GLN A 63 3.08 -2.05 18.71
N ALA A 64 3.32 -3.35 18.49
CA ALA A 64 4.02 -3.84 17.32
C ALA A 64 3.26 -3.51 16.02
N TYR A 65 1.93 -3.65 15.98
CA TYR A 65 1.12 -3.17 14.84
C TYR A 65 1.31 -1.67 14.58
N GLU A 66 1.26 -0.83 15.62
CA GLU A 66 1.39 0.62 15.47
C GLU A 66 2.80 1.04 15.04
N LEU A 67 3.86 0.32 15.42
CA LEU A 67 5.21 0.53 14.88
C LEU A 67 5.26 0.24 13.37
N TRP A 68 4.69 -0.89 12.95
CA TRP A 68 4.62 -1.24 11.52
C TRP A 68 3.72 -0.31 10.73
N PHE A 69 2.60 0.17 11.30
CA PHE A 69 1.77 1.20 10.67
C PHE A 69 2.55 2.50 10.47
N LYS A 70 3.37 2.91 11.45
CA LYS A 70 4.25 4.06 11.30
C LYS A 70 5.26 3.86 10.17
N GLN A 71 5.85 2.66 10.04
CA GLN A 71 6.76 2.36 8.94
C GLN A 71 6.03 2.40 7.59
N ILE A 72 4.83 1.82 7.48
CA ILE A 72 4.02 1.88 6.26
C ILE A 72 3.73 3.34 5.88
N ILE A 73 3.30 4.17 6.84
CA ILE A 73 3.05 5.60 6.59
C ILE A 73 4.33 6.29 6.10
N PHE A 74 5.48 6.00 6.72
CA PHE A 74 6.76 6.56 6.31
C PHE A 74 7.13 6.17 4.87
N GLU A 75 6.94 4.91 4.49
CA GLU A 75 7.13 4.48 3.09
C GLU A 75 6.16 5.21 2.15
N LEU A 76 4.86 5.24 2.48
CA LEU A 76 3.81 5.89 1.69
C LEU A 76 4.10 7.38 1.48
N ASP A 77 4.49 8.10 2.53
CA ASP A 77 4.82 9.53 2.45
C ASP A 77 6.12 9.77 1.68
N SER A 78 7.03 8.80 1.63
CA SER A 78 8.24 8.91 0.84
C SER A 78 8.03 8.63 -0.66
N VAL A 79 7.02 7.84 -1.03
CA VAL A 79 6.75 7.49 -2.44
C VAL A 79 5.80 8.45 -3.14
N ARG A 80 4.89 9.08 -2.39
CA ARG A 80 3.93 10.05 -2.95
C ARG A 80 4.63 11.21 -3.68
N PRO A 81 5.68 11.86 -3.13
CA PRO A 81 6.42 12.90 -3.85
C PRO A 81 7.16 12.39 -5.08
N LEU A 82 7.58 11.12 -5.13
CA LEU A 82 8.23 10.54 -6.32
C LEU A 82 7.27 10.46 -7.52
N LEU A 83 5.97 10.29 -7.25
CA LEU A 83 4.90 10.28 -8.25
C LEU A 83 4.36 11.67 -8.58
N ASP A 84 4.52 12.64 -7.67
CA ASP A 84 4.08 14.03 -7.82
C ASP A 84 5.09 14.89 -8.58
N THR A 85 5.58 14.36 -9.70
CA THR A 85 6.53 15.00 -10.60
C THR A 85 6.01 14.93 -12.04
N SER A 86 6.47 15.84 -12.91
CA SER A 86 6.08 15.88 -14.34
C SER A 86 6.60 14.68 -15.13
N GLU A 87 7.72 14.09 -14.71
CA GLU A 87 8.29 12.88 -15.29
C GLU A 87 8.86 12.00 -14.18
N VAL A 88 8.45 10.73 -14.16
CA VAL A 88 9.01 9.72 -13.27
C VAL A 88 10.12 9.00 -14.03
N ASN A 89 11.38 9.31 -13.71
CA ASN A 89 12.52 8.62 -14.32
C ASN A 89 12.62 7.15 -13.85
N GLU A 90 13.39 6.34 -14.59
CA GLU A 90 13.51 4.90 -14.33
C GLU A 90 14.12 4.60 -12.95
N SER A 91 15.05 5.42 -12.47
CA SER A 91 15.63 5.28 -11.12
C SER A 91 14.59 5.50 -10.01
N ASN A 92 13.73 6.52 -10.13
CA ASN A 92 12.65 6.77 -9.19
C ASN A 92 11.61 5.65 -9.22
N MET A 93 11.37 5.06 -10.41
CA MET A 93 10.49 3.90 -10.54
C MET A 93 11.02 2.70 -9.74
N PHE A 94 12.34 2.45 -9.76
CA PHE A 94 12.94 1.39 -8.95
C PHE A 94 12.81 1.64 -7.44
N VAL A 95 13.07 2.87 -7.00
CA VAL A 95 12.89 3.26 -5.58
C VAL A 95 11.43 3.07 -5.16
N LEU A 96 10.50 3.48 -6.03
CA LEU A 96 9.06 3.32 -5.83
C LEU A 96 8.68 1.84 -5.68
N THR A 97 9.04 0.98 -6.63
CA THR A 97 8.70 -0.46 -6.57
C THR A 97 9.37 -1.15 -5.38
N SER A 98 10.61 -0.80 -5.04
CA SER A 98 11.31 -1.32 -3.86
C SER A 98 10.58 -0.99 -2.55
N ARG A 99 10.15 0.27 -2.37
CA ARG A 99 9.42 0.72 -1.17
C ARG A 99 8.00 0.16 -1.12
N MET A 100 7.29 0.08 -2.25
CA MET A 100 5.97 -0.55 -2.30
C MET A 100 6.05 -2.06 -2.01
N ASN A 101 7.09 -2.74 -2.48
CA ASN A 101 7.34 -4.14 -2.14
C ASN A 101 7.66 -4.32 -0.64
N ARG A 102 8.38 -3.37 -0.02
CA ARG A 102 8.59 -3.37 1.43
C ARG A 102 7.25 -3.27 2.18
N VAL A 103 6.34 -2.39 1.75
CA VAL A 103 4.98 -2.31 2.32
C VAL A 103 4.23 -3.65 2.18
N VAL A 104 4.33 -4.32 1.03
CA VAL A 104 3.77 -5.67 0.82
C VAL A 104 4.33 -6.68 1.83
N LEU A 105 5.65 -6.69 2.06
CA LEU A 105 6.27 -7.61 3.02
C LEU A 105 5.85 -7.31 4.46
N ILE A 106 5.77 -6.03 4.85
CA ILE A 106 5.27 -5.64 6.17
C ILE A 106 3.82 -6.11 6.34
N LEU A 107 2.95 -5.90 5.35
CA LEU A 107 1.55 -6.34 5.43
C LEU A 107 1.41 -7.87 5.51
N LYS A 108 2.30 -8.65 4.89
CA LYS A 108 2.35 -10.11 5.08
C LYS A 108 2.69 -10.48 6.52
N LEU A 109 3.69 -9.84 7.12
CA LEU A 109 4.03 -10.04 8.53
C LEU A 109 2.86 -9.69 9.46
N LEU A 110 2.19 -8.56 9.19
CA LEU A 110 1.00 -8.14 9.95
C LEU A 110 -0.15 -9.14 9.85
N GLN A 111 -0.27 -9.89 8.75
CA GLN A 111 -1.27 -10.94 8.61
C GLN A 111 -0.98 -12.12 9.55
N GLU A 112 0.28 -12.56 9.62
CA GLU A 112 0.73 -13.67 10.48
C GLU A 112 0.69 -13.29 11.97
N GLN A 113 0.92 -12.02 12.29
CA GLN A 113 0.89 -11.52 13.66
C GLN A 113 -0.46 -11.71 14.37
N VAL A 114 -1.57 -11.87 13.64
CA VAL A 114 -2.89 -12.19 14.23
C VAL A 114 -2.84 -13.52 15.00
N GLU A 115 -2.10 -14.51 14.51
CA GLU A 115 -2.01 -15.85 15.11
C GLU A 115 -1.38 -15.82 16.51
N ILE A 116 -0.46 -14.87 16.76
CA ILE A 116 0.13 -14.65 18.09
C ILE A 116 -0.95 -14.26 19.09
N LEU A 117 -1.84 -13.32 18.73
CA LEU A 117 -2.93 -12.89 19.61
C LEU A 117 -4.04 -13.94 19.75
N GLU A 118 -4.19 -14.82 18.76
CA GLU A 118 -5.11 -15.97 18.83
C GLU A 118 -4.69 -17.05 19.83
N SER A 119 -3.47 -16.98 20.38
CA SER A 119 -3.03 -17.85 21.49
C SER A 119 -3.69 -17.51 22.82
N MET A 120 -4.18 -16.28 23.00
CA MET A 120 -4.97 -15.86 24.16
C MET A 120 -6.36 -16.49 24.10
N THR A 121 -6.84 -17.04 25.22
CA THR A 121 -8.17 -17.66 25.24
C THR A 121 -9.28 -16.58 25.37
N PRO A 122 -10.51 -16.85 24.87
CA PRO A 122 -11.62 -15.93 25.08
C PRO A 122 -11.96 -15.70 26.56
N LEU A 123 -11.71 -16.68 27.44
CA LEU A 123 -11.95 -16.55 28.88
C LEU A 123 -10.97 -15.54 29.49
N ASP A 124 -9.68 -15.67 29.18
CA ASP A 124 -8.64 -14.74 29.65
C ASP A 124 -8.88 -13.33 29.11
N PHE A 125 -9.35 -13.21 27.86
CA PHE A 125 -9.74 -11.92 27.29
C PHE A 125 -10.91 -11.28 28.06
N MET A 126 -11.90 -12.05 28.53
CA MET A 126 -13.04 -11.51 29.28
C MET A 126 -12.61 -10.90 30.62
N GLU A 127 -11.56 -11.42 31.27
CA GLU A 127 -11.07 -10.93 32.56
C GLU A 127 -10.65 -9.45 32.50
N PHE A 128 -10.07 -8.99 31.38
CA PHE A 128 -9.62 -7.61 31.25
C PHE A 128 -10.43 -6.74 30.26
N ARG A 129 -11.28 -7.33 29.42
CA ARG A 129 -12.07 -6.60 28.41
C ARG A 129 -12.91 -5.46 29.01
N GLY A 130 -13.45 -5.65 30.21
CA GLY A 130 -14.29 -4.65 30.88
C GLY A 130 -13.57 -3.33 31.12
N TYR A 131 -12.24 -3.34 31.25
CA TYR A 131 -11.43 -2.15 31.52
C TYR A 131 -11.02 -1.39 30.27
N LEU A 132 -11.17 -2.00 29.09
CA LEU A 132 -10.79 -1.40 27.81
C LEU A 132 -11.81 -0.34 27.34
N ALA A 133 -13.08 -0.44 27.72
CA ALA A 133 -14.08 0.53 27.27
C ALA A 133 -13.77 1.96 27.77
N PRO A 134 -13.96 3.00 26.93
CA PRO A 134 -14.50 3.00 25.57
C PRO A 134 -13.45 2.81 24.44
N ALA A 135 -12.21 2.44 24.79
CA ALA A 135 -11.12 2.33 23.83
C ALA A 135 -11.38 1.21 22.80
N SER A 136 -11.01 1.48 21.55
CA SER A 136 -11.21 0.54 20.44
C SER A 136 -10.27 0.82 19.26
N GLY A 137 -9.99 -0.19 18.44
CA GLY A 137 -9.24 -0.05 17.19
C GLY A 137 -9.82 0.98 16.20
N PHE A 138 -11.09 1.39 16.38
CA PHE A 138 -11.66 2.55 15.70
C PHE A 138 -10.86 3.86 15.90
N GLN A 139 -10.16 3.97 17.03
CA GLN A 139 -9.33 5.11 17.42
C GLN A 139 -7.87 4.94 16.97
N SER A 140 -7.52 3.89 16.20
CA SER A 140 -6.19 3.82 15.59
C SER A 140 -6.05 4.90 14.52
N LEU A 141 -5.34 5.98 14.88
CA LEU A 141 -5.07 7.11 14.01
C LEU A 141 -4.28 6.66 12.78
N GLN A 142 -3.22 5.86 12.99
CA GLN A 142 -2.33 5.44 11.91
C GLN A 142 -3.05 4.55 10.90
N PHE A 143 -3.92 3.65 11.35
CA PHE A 143 -4.73 2.85 10.43
C PHE A 143 -5.61 3.71 9.51
N ARG A 144 -6.25 4.77 10.05
CA ARG A 144 -7.02 5.73 9.24
C ARG A 144 -6.14 6.56 8.31
N LEU A 145 -4.94 6.95 8.74
CA LEU A 145 -3.97 7.64 7.89
C LEU A 145 -3.53 6.76 6.72
N ILE A 146 -3.27 5.47 6.92
CA ILE A 146 -2.94 4.52 5.85
C ILE A 146 -4.09 4.44 4.85
N GLU A 147 -5.32 4.24 5.31
CA GLU A 147 -6.49 4.17 4.42
C GLU A 147 -6.65 5.45 3.58
N ASN A 148 -6.52 6.63 4.20
CA ASN A 148 -6.65 7.91 3.50
C ASN A 148 -5.51 8.13 2.50
N LYS A 149 -4.26 7.87 2.92
CA LYS A 149 -3.06 8.04 2.07
C LYS A 149 -3.06 7.06 0.89
N LEU A 150 -3.60 5.85 1.05
CA LEU A 150 -3.83 4.94 -0.07
C LEU A 150 -4.90 5.48 -1.02
N GLY A 151 -6.05 5.90 -0.49
CA GLY A 151 -7.14 6.52 -1.27
C GLY A 151 -8.55 6.04 -0.95
N VAL A 152 -8.79 5.48 0.25
CA VAL A 152 -10.14 5.09 0.68
C VAL A 152 -10.98 6.34 0.93
N LYS A 153 -11.90 6.64 0.01
CA LYS A 153 -12.82 7.76 0.14
C LYS A 153 -13.83 7.55 1.27
N ASN A 154 -14.22 8.64 1.93
CA ASN A 154 -15.20 8.60 3.01
C ASN A 154 -16.58 8.08 2.54
N GLU A 155 -17.00 8.41 1.31
CA GLU A 155 -18.27 7.93 0.73
C GLU A 155 -18.36 6.41 0.55
N HIS A 156 -17.21 5.73 0.46
CA HIS A 156 -17.18 4.26 0.37
C HIS A 156 -17.18 3.59 1.75
N ARG A 157 -16.86 4.33 2.82
CA ARG A 157 -16.80 3.77 4.17
C ARG A 157 -18.19 3.34 4.62
N VAL A 158 -18.26 2.21 5.31
CA VAL A 158 -19.51 1.77 5.92
C VAL A 158 -19.80 2.68 7.11
N ASN A 159 -20.92 3.41 7.03
CA ASN A 159 -21.33 4.35 8.05
C ASN A 159 -21.70 3.63 9.34
N PHE A 160 -20.84 3.75 10.35
CA PHE A 160 -21.19 3.44 11.73
C PHE A 160 -21.88 4.67 12.35
N GLY A 161 -23.14 4.52 12.75
CA GLY A 161 -23.90 5.60 13.41
C GLY A 161 -24.23 6.84 12.54
N LYS A 162 -24.12 6.75 11.21
CA LYS A 162 -24.27 7.88 10.26
C LYS A 162 -23.33 9.07 10.54
N GLN A 163 -22.21 8.83 11.21
CA GLN A 163 -21.23 9.86 11.55
C GLN A 163 -19.92 9.66 10.78
N HIS A 164 -19.26 10.78 10.47
CA HIS A 164 -17.93 10.77 9.86
C HIS A 164 -16.93 10.09 10.79
N TYR A 165 -16.04 9.24 10.27
CA TYR A 165 -15.11 8.46 11.09
C TYR A 165 -14.19 9.36 11.95
N GLN A 166 -13.93 10.59 11.53
CA GLN A 166 -13.15 11.58 12.29
C GLN A 166 -13.77 11.93 13.65
N LYS A 167 -15.10 11.82 13.82
CA LYS A 167 -15.77 12.13 15.10
C LYS A 167 -15.39 11.19 16.24
N ILE A 168 -14.73 10.08 15.92
CA ILE A 168 -14.20 9.11 16.89
C ILE A 168 -12.98 9.69 17.61
N PHE A 169 -12.27 10.63 17.00
CA PHE A 169 -11.08 11.27 17.55
C PHE A 169 -11.46 12.56 18.28
N GLN A 170 -10.95 12.73 19.50
CA GLN A 170 -11.16 13.93 20.32
C GLN A 170 -9.93 14.85 20.32
N ASP A 171 -8.73 14.29 20.09
CA ASP A 171 -7.49 15.05 20.05
C ASP A 171 -7.44 15.97 18.81
N PRO A 172 -7.31 17.30 18.99
CA PRO A 172 -7.18 18.24 17.86
C PRO A 172 -5.96 17.95 16.98
N GLY A 173 -4.88 17.38 17.53
CA GLY A 173 -3.70 16.97 16.76
C GLY A 173 -4.02 15.86 15.76
N ALA A 174 -4.66 14.79 16.23
CA ALA A 174 -5.12 13.66 15.43
C ALA A 174 -6.11 14.11 14.34
N ILE A 175 -7.08 14.96 14.68
CA ILE A 175 -8.06 15.49 13.72
C ILE A 175 -7.35 16.27 12.60
N ARG A 176 -6.39 17.15 12.95
CA ARG A 176 -5.61 17.89 11.94
C ARG A 176 -4.86 16.96 10.99
N LYS A 177 -4.16 15.95 11.52
CA LYS A 177 -3.45 14.95 10.69
C LYS A 177 -4.39 14.21 9.74
N LEU A 178 -5.60 13.86 10.18
CA LEU A 178 -6.60 13.21 9.33
C LEU A 178 -7.10 14.13 8.23
N GLN A 179 -7.36 15.40 8.56
CA GLN A 179 -7.79 16.42 7.58
C GLN A 179 -6.70 16.73 6.55
N GLU A 180 -5.44 16.79 6.99
CA GLU A 180 -4.29 16.93 6.10
C GLU A 180 -4.20 15.73 5.14
N ALA A 181 -4.26 14.51 5.68
CA ALA A 181 -4.21 13.29 4.87
C ALA A 181 -5.38 13.14 3.87
N GLU A 182 -6.55 13.74 4.14
CA GLU A 182 -7.67 13.79 3.19
C GLU A 182 -7.51 14.86 2.10
N LYS A 183 -6.80 15.95 2.40
CA LYS A 183 -6.59 17.07 1.46
C LYS A 183 -5.44 16.81 0.51
N GLU A 184 -4.37 16.19 1.01
CA GLU A 184 -3.22 15.89 0.17
C GLU A 184 -3.56 14.83 -0.88
N PRO A 185 -2.85 14.81 -2.03
CA PRO A 185 -3.06 13.77 -3.04
C PRO A 185 -2.79 12.37 -2.47
N SER A 186 -3.80 11.50 -2.53
CA SER A 186 -3.68 10.08 -2.20
C SER A 186 -2.81 9.36 -3.23
N LEU A 187 -2.29 8.18 -2.86
CA LEU A 187 -1.53 7.33 -3.76
C LEU A 187 -2.36 6.97 -5.00
N LEU A 188 -3.64 6.67 -4.85
CA LEU A 188 -4.56 6.44 -5.97
C LEU A 188 -4.58 7.60 -6.97
N GLN A 189 -4.72 8.85 -6.50
CA GLN A 189 -4.76 10.03 -7.36
C GLN A 189 -3.42 10.27 -8.06
N LEU A 190 -2.31 10.02 -7.38
CA LEU A 190 -0.97 10.17 -7.97
C LEU A 190 -0.69 9.09 -9.02
N ILE A 191 -1.10 7.84 -8.74
CA ILE A 191 -1.04 6.73 -9.71
C ILE A 191 -1.95 7.02 -10.91
N GLU A 192 -3.15 7.55 -10.70
CA GLU A 192 -4.06 7.97 -11.77
C GLU A 192 -3.36 8.99 -12.70
N ARG A 193 -2.84 10.09 -12.17
CA ARG A 193 -2.10 11.10 -12.96
C ARG A 193 -0.88 10.53 -13.68
N TRP A 194 -0.18 9.58 -13.07
CA TRP A 194 0.94 8.88 -13.70
C TRP A 194 0.47 7.99 -14.86
N LEU A 195 -0.60 7.22 -14.67
CA LEU A 195 -1.19 6.36 -15.70
C LEU A 195 -1.74 7.16 -16.90
N GLU A 196 -2.31 8.34 -16.67
CA GLU A 196 -2.81 9.22 -17.75
C GLU A 196 -1.73 9.65 -18.73
N ARG A 197 -0.47 9.66 -18.28
CA ARG A 197 0.73 10.03 -19.05
C ARG A 197 1.46 8.83 -19.65
N THR A 198 0.86 7.63 -19.61
CA THR A 198 1.50 6.42 -20.14
C THR A 198 1.88 6.61 -21.62
N PRO A 199 3.16 6.38 -22.00
CA PRO A 199 3.60 6.50 -23.38
C PRO A 199 2.76 5.64 -24.33
N GLY A 200 2.25 6.23 -25.41
CA GLY A 200 1.41 5.57 -26.42
C GLY A 200 -0.09 5.79 -26.33
N LEU A 201 -0.55 6.55 -25.34
CA LEU A 201 -1.93 7.04 -25.33
C LEU A 201 -2.14 8.31 -26.16
N GLN A 202 -1.10 9.15 -26.28
CA GLN A 202 -1.17 10.47 -26.93
C GLN A 202 -0.18 10.59 -28.11
N GLU A 203 0.39 9.48 -28.56
CA GLU A 203 1.39 9.46 -29.64
C GLU A 203 0.68 9.41 -31.00
N PRO A 204 0.84 10.44 -31.87
CA PRO A 204 0.20 10.43 -33.19
C PRO A 204 0.59 9.21 -34.04
N GLU A 205 1.80 8.70 -33.83
CA GLU A 205 2.38 7.55 -34.55
C GLU A 205 1.84 6.21 -34.05
N PHE A 206 1.27 6.16 -32.84
CA PHE A 206 0.73 4.95 -32.25
C PHE A 206 -0.55 5.22 -31.46
N ASP A 207 -1.67 5.21 -32.19
CA ASP A 207 -2.99 5.24 -31.59
C ASP A 207 -3.35 3.87 -30.99
N PHE A 208 -2.90 3.64 -29.74
CA PHE A 208 -3.18 2.41 -29.01
C PHE A 208 -4.69 2.12 -28.92
N TRP A 209 -5.48 3.14 -28.57
CA TRP A 209 -6.87 2.97 -28.18
C TRP A 209 -7.76 2.56 -29.36
N ASN A 210 -7.65 3.26 -30.49
CA ASN A 210 -8.44 2.93 -31.67
C ASN A 210 -8.01 1.58 -32.27
N LYS A 211 -6.71 1.25 -32.24
CA LYS A 211 -6.23 -0.08 -32.66
C LYS A 211 -6.78 -1.18 -31.77
N TYR A 212 -6.77 -0.97 -30.46
CA TYR A 212 -7.31 -1.91 -29.49
C TYR A 212 -8.82 -2.12 -29.69
N GLN A 213 -9.60 -1.05 -29.86
CA GLN A 213 -11.04 -1.12 -30.14
C GLN A 213 -11.34 -1.86 -31.45
N ALA A 214 -10.57 -1.60 -32.52
CA ALA A 214 -10.73 -2.28 -33.80
C ALA A 214 -10.46 -3.79 -33.69
N VAL A 215 -9.43 -4.18 -32.94
CA VAL A 215 -9.11 -5.58 -32.66
C VAL A 215 -10.23 -6.26 -31.89
N VAL A 216 -10.71 -5.65 -30.81
CA VAL A 216 -11.80 -6.20 -29.98
C VAL A 216 -13.07 -6.36 -30.81
N LYS A 217 -13.42 -5.35 -31.62
CA LYS A 217 -14.57 -5.43 -32.52
C LYS A 217 -14.44 -6.62 -33.47
N ARG A 218 -13.32 -6.75 -34.18
CA ARG A 218 -13.08 -7.87 -35.10
C ARG A 218 -13.11 -9.23 -34.40
N MET A 219 -12.58 -9.31 -33.19
CA MET A 219 -12.62 -10.54 -32.38
C MET A 219 -14.05 -10.93 -32.04
N LEU A 220 -14.86 -9.99 -31.53
CA LEU A 220 -16.25 -10.23 -31.17
C LEU A 220 -17.11 -10.56 -32.39
N ASP A 221 -16.95 -9.82 -33.50
CA ASP A 221 -17.67 -10.06 -34.76
C ASP A 221 -17.35 -11.47 -35.31
N LYS A 222 -16.09 -11.92 -35.21
CA LYS A 222 -15.71 -13.29 -35.59
C LYS A 222 -16.35 -14.34 -34.69
N MET A 223 -16.30 -14.15 -33.37
CA MET A 223 -16.92 -15.07 -32.41
C MET A 223 -18.43 -15.18 -32.64
N GLU A 224 -19.10 -14.07 -32.97
CA GLU A 224 -20.52 -14.01 -33.29
C GLU A 224 -20.86 -14.76 -34.58
N ALA A 225 -20.06 -14.57 -35.63
CA ALA A 225 -20.22 -15.27 -36.90
C ALA A 225 -19.99 -16.78 -36.78
N ASP A 226 -18.93 -17.20 -36.06
CA ASP A 226 -18.63 -18.61 -35.80
C ASP A 226 -19.78 -19.26 -35.00
N ALA A 227 -20.27 -18.61 -33.93
CA ALA A 227 -21.38 -19.10 -33.12
C ALA A 227 -22.69 -19.22 -33.89
N THR A 228 -22.97 -18.26 -34.78
CA THR A 228 -24.16 -18.27 -35.64
C THR A 228 -24.09 -19.40 -36.66
N ARG A 229 -22.91 -19.62 -37.27
CA ARG A 229 -22.68 -20.73 -38.20
C ARG A 229 -22.86 -22.09 -37.52
N GLU A 230 -22.44 -22.21 -36.27
CA GLU A 230 -22.53 -23.44 -35.47
C GLU A 230 -23.89 -23.59 -34.75
N SER A 231 -24.79 -22.59 -34.87
CA SER A 231 -26.08 -22.54 -34.18
C SER A 231 -25.99 -22.69 -32.66
N ASP A 232 -24.89 -22.20 -32.06
CA ASP A 232 -24.65 -22.25 -30.61
C ASP A 232 -25.22 -21.01 -29.92
N SER A 233 -26.44 -21.15 -29.39
CA SER A 233 -27.15 -20.07 -28.70
C SER A 233 -26.49 -19.65 -27.38
N ALA A 234 -25.77 -20.55 -26.71
CA ALA A 234 -25.09 -20.25 -25.45
C ALA A 234 -23.86 -19.37 -25.70
N VAL A 235 -23.07 -19.69 -26.73
CA VAL A 235 -21.93 -18.87 -27.14
C VAL A 235 -22.38 -17.51 -27.63
N LEU A 236 -23.46 -17.45 -28.43
CA LEU A 236 -24.03 -16.18 -28.90
C LEU A 236 -24.42 -15.26 -27.74
N GLY A 237 -25.10 -15.79 -26.71
CA GLY A 237 -25.44 -15.03 -25.50
C GLY A 237 -24.21 -14.54 -24.72
N SER A 238 -23.13 -15.33 -24.69
CA SER A 238 -21.85 -14.94 -24.07
C SER A 238 -21.16 -13.80 -24.82
N VAL A 239 -21.18 -13.84 -26.17
CA VAL A 239 -20.61 -12.79 -27.02
C VAL A 239 -21.33 -11.46 -26.80
N LEU A 240 -22.66 -11.45 -26.72
CA LEU A 240 -23.45 -10.26 -26.46
C LEU A 240 -23.10 -9.62 -25.10
N LYS A 241 -23.00 -10.43 -24.04
CA LYS A 241 -22.58 -9.96 -22.70
C LYS A 241 -21.15 -9.40 -22.71
N LYS A 242 -20.22 -10.05 -23.44
CA LYS A 242 -18.86 -9.52 -23.63
C LYS A 242 -18.89 -8.18 -24.35
N ARG A 243 -19.69 -8.03 -25.40
CA ARG A 243 -19.83 -6.78 -26.15
C ARG A 243 -20.32 -5.66 -25.24
N GLU A 244 -21.37 -5.89 -24.45
CA GLU A 244 -21.85 -4.93 -23.44
C GLU A 244 -20.77 -4.57 -22.42
N THR A 245 -20.03 -5.57 -21.93
CA THR A 245 -18.93 -5.36 -20.99
C THR A 245 -17.85 -4.45 -21.58
N PHE A 246 -17.36 -4.75 -22.79
CA PHE A 246 -16.38 -3.91 -23.50
C PHE A 246 -16.92 -2.51 -23.84
N ASP A 247 -18.22 -2.39 -24.10
CA ASP A 247 -18.84 -1.10 -24.36
C ASP A 247 -18.74 -0.16 -23.15
N THR A 248 -18.83 -0.68 -21.92
CA THR A 248 -18.57 0.11 -20.70
C THR A 248 -17.14 0.65 -20.60
N LEU A 249 -16.19 0.04 -21.32
CA LEU A 249 -14.79 0.46 -21.37
C LEU A 249 -14.57 1.49 -22.49
N PHE A 250 -15.18 1.29 -23.67
CA PHE A 250 -14.99 2.19 -24.82
C PHE A 250 -15.82 3.47 -24.73
N ASP A 251 -17.02 3.42 -24.15
CA ASP A 251 -17.86 4.59 -23.93
C ASP A 251 -17.45 5.33 -22.65
N VAL A 252 -16.94 6.55 -22.82
CA VAL A 252 -16.50 7.41 -21.72
C VAL A 252 -17.65 7.77 -20.76
N ASN A 253 -18.87 7.94 -21.26
CA ASN A 253 -20.02 8.29 -20.43
C ASN A 253 -20.44 7.11 -19.55
N LYS A 254 -20.44 5.90 -20.12
CA LYS A 254 -20.71 4.66 -19.35
C LYS A 254 -19.61 4.41 -18.31
N HIS A 255 -18.36 4.64 -18.69
CA HIS A 255 -17.24 4.57 -17.74
C HIS A 255 -17.42 5.57 -16.59
N ASN A 256 -17.69 6.84 -16.89
CA ASN A 256 -17.87 7.90 -15.88
C ASN A 256 -19.09 7.63 -14.99
N ALA A 257 -20.16 7.03 -15.52
CA ALA A 257 -21.31 6.60 -14.72
C ALA A 257 -20.96 5.49 -13.71
N LEU A 258 -20.00 4.61 -14.03
CA LEU A 258 -19.49 3.60 -13.10
C LEU A 258 -18.57 4.21 -12.03
N VAL A 259 -17.76 5.21 -12.41
CA VAL A 259 -16.93 5.97 -11.47
C VAL A 259 -17.82 6.73 -10.47
N ALA A 260 -18.85 7.42 -10.95
CA ALA A 260 -19.80 8.17 -10.11
C ALA A 260 -20.56 7.28 -9.10
N ARG A 261 -20.79 6.00 -9.45
CA ARG A 261 -21.43 5.01 -8.56
C ARG A 261 -20.45 4.34 -7.59
N GLY A 262 -19.15 4.60 -7.69
CA GLY A 262 -18.13 3.90 -6.91
C GLY A 262 -17.97 2.44 -7.33
N GLU A 263 -18.29 2.09 -8.57
CA GLU A 263 -18.01 0.78 -9.17
C GLU A 263 -16.65 0.76 -9.89
N ARG A 264 -16.14 1.95 -10.26
CA ARG A 264 -14.76 2.21 -10.71
C ARG A 264 -14.11 3.31 -9.87
N ARG A 265 -12.79 3.47 -9.96
CA ARG A 265 -11.99 4.45 -9.21
C ARG A 265 -11.17 5.35 -10.14
N LEU A 266 -10.50 4.76 -11.12
CA LEU A 266 -9.62 5.42 -12.07
C LEU A 266 -10.41 6.18 -13.14
N SER A 267 -9.84 7.29 -13.61
CA SER A 267 -10.30 8.01 -14.79
C SER A 267 -10.25 7.12 -16.05
N HIS A 268 -11.03 7.50 -17.06
CA HIS A 268 -11.05 6.77 -18.34
C HIS A 268 -9.66 6.72 -18.97
N GLN A 269 -8.91 7.81 -18.88
CA GLN A 269 -7.57 7.91 -19.46
C GLN A 269 -6.54 7.09 -18.68
N ALA A 270 -6.60 7.10 -17.34
CA ALA A 270 -5.77 6.23 -16.51
C ALA A 270 -6.05 4.75 -16.77
N MET A 271 -7.33 4.39 -17.02
CA MET A 271 -7.71 3.03 -17.37
C MET A 271 -7.05 2.57 -18.68
N LYS A 272 -6.97 3.44 -19.71
CA LYS A 272 -6.25 3.14 -20.95
C LYS A 272 -4.76 2.91 -20.69
N GLY A 273 -4.14 3.74 -19.85
CA GLY A 273 -2.74 3.61 -19.47
C GLY A 273 -2.44 2.29 -18.78
N ALA A 274 -3.27 1.91 -17.82
CA ALA A 274 -3.13 0.63 -17.12
C ALA A 274 -3.31 -0.56 -18.07
N MET A 275 -4.26 -0.49 -19.01
CA MET A 275 -4.40 -1.50 -20.07
C MET A 275 -3.17 -1.58 -20.96
N MET A 276 -2.60 -0.43 -21.36
CA MET A 276 -1.41 -0.40 -22.19
C MET A 276 -0.22 -1.08 -21.47
N ILE A 277 0.03 -0.73 -20.21
CA ILE A 277 1.07 -1.37 -19.39
C ILE A 277 0.81 -2.88 -19.28
N CYS A 278 -0.42 -3.32 -19.01
CA CYS A 278 -0.75 -4.74 -18.87
C CYS A 278 -0.55 -5.53 -20.18
N LEU A 279 -0.94 -4.98 -21.33
CA LEU A 279 -0.83 -5.67 -22.63
C LEU A 279 0.61 -5.71 -23.16
N TYR A 280 1.44 -4.72 -22.82
CA TYR A 280 2.82 -4.60 -23.28
C TYR A 280 3.84 -4.76 -22.13
N ARG A 281 3.47 -5.45 -21.04
CA ARG A 281 4.33 -5.65 -19.85
C ARG A 281 5.66 -6.36 -20.12
N ASP A 282 5.75 -7.10 -21.22
CA ASP A 282 6.95 -7.83 -21.61
C ASP A 282 8.04 -6.90 -22.20
N TYR A 283 7.72 -5.61 -22.44
CA TYR A 283 8.69 -4.61 -22.88
C TYR A 283 9.44 -4.02 -21.68
N PRO A 284 10.77 -3.83 -21.78
CA PRO A 284 11.60 -3.40 -20.64
C PRO A 284 11.09 -2.15 -19.93
N ARG A 285 10.66 -1.10 -20.67
CA ARG A 285 10.14 0.14 -20.08
C ARG A 285 8.83 -0.02 -19.32
N PHE A 286 8.03 -1.03 -19.64
CA PHE A 286 6.79 -1.32 -18.94
C PHE A 286 6.91 -2.39 -17.86
N HIS A 287 8.06 -3.06 -17.75
CA HIS A 287 8.26 -4.11 -16.74
C HIS A 287 8.10 -3.57 -15.32
N GLN A 288 8.83 -2.50 -14.98
CA GLN A 288 8.73 -1.89 -13.64
C GLN A 288 7.36 -1.26 -13.39
N ALA A 289 6.76 -0.63 -14.41
CA ALA A 289 5.42 -0.09 -14.34
C ALA A 289 4.37 -1.18 -14.03
N TYR A 290 4.46 -2.33 -14.71
CA TYR A 290 3.59 -3.48 -14.45
C TYR A 290 3.82 -4.09 -13.07
N TYR A 291 5.08 -4.17 -12.62
CA TYR A 291 5.40 -4.64 -11.29
C TYR A 291 4.81 -3.73 -10.21
N LEU A 292 4.87 -2.41 -10.38
CA LEU A 292 4.18 -1.45 -9.51
C LEU A 292 2.68 -1.74 -9.44
N LEU A 293 1.99 -1.89 -10.58
CA LEU A 293 0.55 -2.21 -10.61
C LEU A 293 0.23 -3.51 -9.87
N THR A 294 1.14 -4.49 -9.95
CA THR A 294 1.02 -5.76 -9.23
C THR A 294 1.14 -5.56 -7.72
N LEU A 295 2.14 -4.79 -7.27
CA LEU A 295 2.32 -4.46 -5.84
C LEU A 295 1.13 -3.70 -5.26
N LEU A 296 0.50 -2.80 -6.04
CA LEU A 296 -0.70 -2.08 -5.60
C LEU A 296 -1.89 -3.05 -5.38
N MET A 297 -2.08 -4.03 -6.26
CA MET A 297 -3.07 -5.10 -6.06
C MET A 297 -2.72 -5.99 -4.87
N ASP A 298 -1.44 -6.29 -4.65
CA ASP A 298 -1.00 -7.08 -3.50
C ASP A 298 -1.30 -6.36 -2.18
N ILE A 299 -1.10 -5.03 -2.12
CA ILE A 299 -1.43 -4.22 -0.94
C ILE A 299 -2.93 -4.27 -0.63
N ASP A 300 -3.80 -4.03 -1.61
CA ASP A 300 -5.25 -4.13 -1.41
C ASP A 300 -5.67 -5.53 -0.94
N SER A 301 -5.08 -6.57 -1.54
CA SER A 301 -5.35 -7.96 -1.19
C SER A 301 -4.93 -8.26 0.25
N LEU A 302 -3.75 -7.80 0.67
CA LEU A 302 -3.21 -8.02 2.01
C LEU A 302 -3.96 -7.23 3.07
N VAL A 303 -4.35 -5.98 2.81
CA VAL A 303 -5.22 -5.21 3.72
C VAL A 303 -6.57 -5.91 3.90
N THR A 304 -7.15 -6.44 2.82
CA THR A 304 -8.41 -7.21 2.89
C THR A 304 -8.24 -8.50 3.70
N LYS A 305 -7.15 -9.24 3.48
CA LYS A 305 -6.82 -10.45 4.26
C LYS A 305 -6.60 -10.13 5.74
N TRP A 306 -5.88 -9.07 6.06
CA TRP A 306 -5.70 -8.61 7.43
C TRP A 306 -7.04 -8.31 8.11
N ARG A 307 -7.95 -7.59 7.43
CA ARG A 307 -9.32 -7.36 7.95
C ARG A 307 -10.07 -8.66 8.17
N TYR A 308 -9.94 -9.62 7.26
CA TYR A 308 -10.59 -10.92 7.37
C TYR A 308 -10.09 -11.72 8.57
N ASN A 309 -8.77 -11.82 8.74
CA ASN A 309 -8.16 -12.49 9.89
C ASN A 309 -8.59 -11.81 11.20
N HIS A 310 -8.60 -10.48 11.23
CA HIS A 310 -9.09 -9.71 12.37
C HIS A 310 -10.58 -10.00 12.66
N VAL A 311 -11.43 -10.12 11.63
CA VAL A 311 -12.85 -10.50 11.80
C VAL A 311 -13.00 -11.89 12.43
N LEU A 312 -12.22 -12.87 11.97
CA LEU A 312 -12.25 -14.23 12.51
C LEU A 312 -11.78 -14.28 13.97
N MET A 313 -10.66 -13.61 14.27
CA MET A 313 -10.14 -13.48 15.62
C MET A 313 -11.19 -12.83 16.55
N VAL A 314 -11.81 -11.72 16.12
CA VAL A 314 -12.86 -11.06 16.91
C VAL A 314 -14.06 -11.98 17.13
N GLN A 315 -14.48 -12.74 16.10
CA GLN A 315 -15.56 -13.70 16.25
C GLN A 315 -15.22 -14.81 17.27
N ARG A 316 -13.96 -15.25 17.32
CA ARG A 316 -13.47 -16.20 18.34
C ARG A 316 -13.49 -15.59 19.74
N MET A 317 -13.05 -14.33 19.87
CA MET A 317 -12.88 -13.65 21.16
C MET A 317 -14.21 -13.20 21.80
N ILE A 318 -15.17 -12.70 21.02
CA ILE A 318 -16.42 -12.10 21.55
C ILE A 318 -17.70 -12.63 20.90
N GLY A 319 -17.60 -13.58 19.97
CA GLY A 319 -18.75 -14.08 19.21
C GLY A 319 -19.33 -13.04 18.24
N SER A 320 -20.53 -13.34 17.73
CA SER A 320 -21.19 -12.52 16.69
C SER A 320 -22.18 -11.48 17.23
N GLN A 321 -22.54 -11.58 18.52
CA GLN A 321 -23.63 -10.80 19.13
C GLN A 321 -23.15 -9.78 20.17
N GLN A 322 -21.93 -9.91 20.69
CA GLN A 322 -21.41 -8.91 21.60
C GLN A 322 -21.07 -7.60 20.86
N ILE A 323 -21.52 -6.50 21.43
CA ILE A 323 -21.19 -5.15 20.99
C ILE A 323 -19.70 -4.91 21.28
N GLY A 324 -18.99 -4.35 20.30
CA GLY A 324 -17.58 -3.98 20.48
C GLY A 324 -17.44 -2.84 21.49
N THR A 325 -16.30 -2.75 22.18
CA THR A 325 -16.04 -1.69 23.19
C THR A 325 -16.13 -0.27 22.61
N GLY A 326 -15.93 -0.11 21.30
CA GLY A 326 -16.11 1.15 20.56
C GLY A 326 -17.55 1.45 20.14
N GLY A 327 -18.56 0.71 20.63
CA GLY A 327 -19.99 0.94 20.37
C GLY A 327 -20.54 0.31 19.09
N SER A 328 -19.70 -0.30 18.26
CA SER A 328 -20.16 -0.98 17.03
C SER A 328 -20.88 -2.30 17.29
N SER A 329 -21.61 -2.80 16.28
CA SER A 329 -22.14 -4.17 16.26
C SER A 329 -21.06 -5.26 16.25
N GLY A 330 -19.79 -4.89 16.49
CA GLY A 330 -18.65 -5.78 16.65
C GLY A 330 -18.35 -6.49 15.34
N TYR A 331 -18.53 -7.81 15.36
CA TYR A 331 -18.32 -8.70 14.23
C TYR A 331 -19.04 -8.25 12.94
N GLN A 332 -20.31 -7.81 13.03
CA GLN A 332 -21.09 -7.47 11.83
C GLN A 332 -20.55 -6.22 11.11
N TYR A 333 -20.15 -5.20 11.88
CA TYR A 333 -19.48 -4.04 11.31
C TYR A 333 -18.17 -4.45 10.63
N LEU A 334 -17.31 -5.19 11.33
CA LEU A 334 -16.00 -5.58 10.79
C LEU A 334 -16.16 -6.41 9.51
N ARG A 335 -17.11 -7.35 9.48
CA ARG A 335 -17.45 -8.14 8.29
C ARG A 335 -17.88 -7.26 7.11
N SER A 336 -18.63 -6.18 7.35
CA SER A 336 -19.02 -5.24 6.29
C SER A 336 -17.83 -4.49 5.66
N THR A 337 -16.69 -4.41 6.37
CA THR A 337 -15.45 -3.79 5.85
C THR A 337 -14.68 -4.67 4.87
N LEU A 338 -15.09 -5.94 4.70
CA LEU A 338 -14.50 -6.89 3.73
C LEU A 338 -14.99 -6.68 2.29
N SER A 339 -15.70 -5.59 2.03
CA SER A 339 -16.27 -5.25 0.72
C SER A 339 -15.25 -4.55 -0.18
N ASP A 340 -15.41 -4.69 -1.50
CA ASP A 340 -14.70 -3.95 -2.55
C ASP A 340 -14.82 -2.42 -2.42
N ARG A 341 -15.74 -1.93 -1.59
CA ARG A 341 -15.79 -0.52 -1.17
C ARG A 341 -14.47 -0.02 -0.56
N TYR A 342 -13.74 -0.89 0.14
CA TYR A 342 -12.44 -0.55 0.75
C TYR A 342 -11.24 -0.86 -0.15
N LYS A 343 -11.43 -1.50 -1.31
CA LYS A 343 -10.36 -1.71 -2.29
C LYS A 343 -10.11 -0.42 -3.06
N VAL A 344 -8.88 0.08 -2.99
CA VAL A 344 -8.48 1.36 -3.56
C VAL A 344 -8.20 1.22 -5.05
N PHE A 345 -7.50 0.16 -5.44
CA PHE A 345 -7.09 -0.17 -6.80
C PHE A 345 -8.00 -1.24 -7.43
N LEU A 346 -9.30 -1.18 -7.14
CA LEU A 346 -10.32 -2.12 -7.63
C LEU A 346 -10.25 -2.34 -9.15
N ASP A 347 -10.01 -1.27 -9.92
CA ASP A 347 -9.95 -1.34 -11.38
C ASP A 347 -8.80 -2.20 -11.88
N LEU A 348 -7.67 -2.26 -11.17
CA LEU A 348 -6.51 -3.07 -11.57
C LEU A 348 -6.84 -4.56 -11.56
N PHE A 349 -7.65 -5.03 -10.60
CA PHE A 349 -8.15 -6.41 -10.59
C PHE A 349 -9.09 -6.66 -11.76
N ASN A 350 -9.99 -5.70 -12.00
CA ASN A 350 -11.05 -5.81 -13.02
C ASN A 350 -10.52 -5.64 -14.45
N LEU A 351 -9.29 -5.16 -14.65
CA LEU A 351 -8.61 -5.15 -15.95
C LEU A 351 -8.59 -6.51 -16.64
N SER A 352 -8.50 -7.59 -15.85
CA SER A 352 -8.50 -8.97 -16.35
C SER A 352 -9.73 -9.28 -17.22
N THR A 353 -10.86 -8.61 -16.95
CA THR A 353 -12.11 -8.70 -17.72
C THR A 353 -11.92 -8.27 -19.18
N PHE A 354 -11.01 -7.33 -19.42
CA PHE A 354 -10.78 -6.69 -20.72
C PHE A 354 -9.54 -7.25 -21.43
N LEU A 355 -8.94 -8.33 -20.95
CA LEU A 355 -7.81 -8.94 -21.64
C LEU A 355 -8.27 -9.68 -22.90
N ILE A 356 -7.43 -9.59 -23.93
CA ILE A 356 -7.61 -10.28 -25.21
C ILE A 356 -6.48 -11.30 -25.42
N PRO A 357 -6.66 -12.31 -26.28
CA PRO A 357 -5.59 -13.25 -26.61
C PRO A 357 -4.32 -12.53 -27.09
N ARG A 358 -3.14 -13.04 -26.72
CA ARG A 358 -1.84 -12.43 -27.09
C ARG A 358 -1.68 -12.21 -28.59
N SER A 359 -2.22 -13.13 -29.41
CA SER A 359 -2.22 -13.04 -30.87
C SER A 359 -3.02 -11.86 -31.42
N CYS A 360 -3.96 -11.32 -30.65
CA CYS A 360 -4.80 -10.19 -31.04
C CYS A 360 -4.19 -8.84 -30.64
N ILE A 361 -3.24 -8.79 -29.71
CA ILE A 361 -2.67 -7.53 -29.21
C ILE A 361 -2.12 -6.71 -30.39
N PRO A 362 -2.48 -5.41 -30.51
CA PRO A 362 -1.98 -4.56 -31.60
C PRO A 362 -0.46 -4.57 -31.67
N LYS A 363 0.11 -4.79 -32.85
CA LYS A 363 1.57 -4.70 -33.03
C LYS A 363 2.01 -3.24 -32.91
N LEU A 364 3.09 -3.01 -32.16
CA LEU A 364 3.71 -1.70 -32.05
C LEU A 364 4.27 -1.26 -33.41
N CYS A 365 4.23 0.04 -33.69
CA CYS A 365 5.01 0.59 -34.81
C CYS A 365 6.52 0.54 -34.48
N PRO A 366 7.41 0.58 -35.48
CA PRO A 366 8.86 0.53 -35.23
C PRO A 366 9.35 1.60 -34.24
N GLN A 367 8.81 2.82 -34.32
CA GLN A 367 9.16 3.94 -33.42
C GLN A 367 8.73 3.65 -31.97
N MET A 368 7.49 3.19 -31.76
CA MET A 368 7.00 2.82 -30.43
C MET A 368 7.75 1.61 -29.87
N ASN A 369 8.09 0.64 -30.71
CA ASN A 369 8.90 -0.51 -30.32
C ASN A 369 10.28 -0.06 -29.81
N ARG A 370 10.96 0.84 -30.52
CA ARG A 370 12.21 1.45 -30.05
C ARG A 370 12.02 2.23 -28.75
N LYS A 371 10.96 3.04 -28.65
CA LYS A 371 10.66 3.84 -27.46
C LYS A 371 10.41 2.99 -26.22
N LEU A 372 9.81 1.79 -26.35
CA LEU A 372 9.53 0.90 -25.21
C LEU A 372 10.65 -0.13 -24.95
N SER A 373 11.57 -0.28 -25.89
CA SER A 373 12.75 -1.12 -25.76
C SER A 373 13.91 -0.33 -25.12
N ILE A 374 14.85 -1.04 -24.53
CA ILE A 374 16.19 -0.51 -24.23
C ILE A 374 17.02 -0.76 -25.49
N GLN A 375 16.72 -0.06 -26.59
CA GLN A 375 17.65 -0.03 -27.71
C GLN A 375 18.47 1.26 -27.54
N GLU A 376 19.62 1.11 -26.91
CA GLU A 376 20.70 2.08 -27.04
C GLU A 376 21.07 2.18 -28.53
N GLU A 377 21.09 3.39 -29.06
CA GLU A 377 22.05 3.70 -30.13
C GLU A 377 23.44 3.51 -29.53
N TRP A 378 23.95 2.27 -29.55
CA TRP A 378 25.37 2.04 -29.38
C TRP A 378 26.05 2.59 -30.63
N ALA A 379 26.26 3.91 -30.68
CA ALA A 379 27.38 4.46 -31.42
C ALA A 379 28.60 4.22 -30.52
N PRO A 380 29.63 3.47 -30.97
CA PRO A 380 30.90 3.49 -30.27
C PRO A 380 31.50 4.87 -30.52
N SER A 381 31.15 5.86 -29.70
CA SER A 381 32.01 7.03 -29.53
C SER A 381 33.23 6.51 -28.78
N GLY A 382 34.29 6.24 -29.54
CA GLY A 382 35.60 5.92 -28.98
C GLY A 382 35.98 7.01 -27.98
N ASP A 383 36.12 6.58 -26.73
CA ASP A 383 37.10 7.05 -25.75
C ASP A 383 36.86 6.19 -24.50
N ASP A 384 37.53 5.03 -24.46
CA ASP A 384 37.70 4.28 -23.23
C ASP A 384 38.41 5.20 -22.23
N ILE A 385 37.68 5.69 -21.22
CA ILE A 385 38.29 6.35 -20.07
C ILE A 385 38.98 5.27 -19.25
N VAL A 386 40.24 5.02 -19.57
CA VAL A 386 41.17 4.29 -18.70
C VAL A 386 41.57 5.27 -17.59
N ASP A 387 40.84 5.24 -16.48
CA ASP A 387 41.30 5.87 -15.23
C ASP A 387 42.45 5.03 -14.65
N PRO A 388 43.70 5.51 -14.65
CA PRO A 388 44.84 4.75 -14.14
C PRO A 388 44.82 4.56 -12.62
N ASP A 389 43.97 5.29 -11.90
CA ASP A 389 43.93 5.31 -10.43
C ASP A 389 42.77 4.49 -9.82
N PHE A 390 42.07 3.67 -10.61
CA PHE A 390 40.96 2.86 -10.10
C PHE A 390 41.49 1.66 -9.27
N PRO A 391 41.28 1.61 -7.94
CA PRO A 391 41.86 0.57 -7.11
C PRO A 391 41.09 -0.75 -7.26
N GLY A 392 41.69 -1.68 -8.02
CA GLY A 392 41.18 -3.04 -8.21
C GLY A 392 41.33 -3.90 -6.95
N LYS A 393 40.36 -3.83 -6.03
CA LYS A 393 40.01 -4.90 -5.08
C LYS A 393 38.76 -4.52 -4.26
N PHE A 394 37.61 -5.03 -4.70
CA PHE A 394 36.49 -5.33 -3.81
C PHE A 394 36.17 -6.81 -3.99
N LEU A 395 36.70 -7.63 -3.09
CA LEU A 395 36.14 -8.94 -2.75
C LEU A 395 35.45 -8.80 -1.40
#